data_AF-A0AA96WAC2-F1
#
_entry.id   AF-A0AA96WAC2-F1
#
_cell.length_a   1.000
_cell.length_b   1.000
_cell.length_c   1.000
_cell.angle_alpha   90.00
_cell.angle_beta   90.00
_cell.angle_gamma   90.00
#
_symmetry.space_group_name_H-M   'P 1'
#
loop_
_entity.id
_entity.type
_entity.pdbx_description
1 polymer ?
#
loop_
_entity_poly.entity_id
_entity_poly.type
_entity_poly.pdbx_seq_one_letter_code
_entity_poly.pdbx_strand_id
1 'polypeptide(L)'
;MPATGETERAPNVGKAVWEGAGERAKSEGLPLIWVMSRALTDYASGTLPLPHTTTGPEAGPRRGRTVFASDIIWNEADKRRSRDKVRSMSALCEILLSAYARGEIHPYARMVTTAQRDGLKQTTPTPAAA
;
A
#
# COMPACT_ATOMS: atom_id res chain seq x y z
N MET A 1 -4.30 -6.48 15.23
CA MET A 1 -3.16 -7.29 15.71
C MET A 1 -2.18 -7.43 14.56
N PRO A 2 -0.88 -7.15 14.77
CA PRO A 2 0.16 -7.38 13.76
C PRO A 2 0.23 -8.87 13.41
N ALA A 3 0.57 -9.20 12.16
CA ALA A 3 0.91 -10.58 11.82
C ALA A 3 2.25 -10.99 12.47
N THR A 4 2.51 -12.30 12.55
CA THR A 4 3.79 -12.81 13.05
C THR A 4 4.96 -12.18 12.28
N GLY A 5 5.83 -11.47 12.99
CA GLY A 5 6.99 -10.77 12.41
C GLY A 5 6.72 -9.33 11.94
N GLU A 6 5.51 -8.81 12.15
CA GLU A 6 5.21 -7.39 11.95
C GLU A 6 5.30 -6.60 13.25
N THR A 7 5.80 -5.37 13.12
CA THR A 7 5.88 -4.38 14.20
C THR A 7 4.84 -3.30 13.97
N GLU A 8 4.18 -2.86 15.05
CA GLU A 8 3.33 -1.67 14.99
C GLU A 8 4.16 -0.40 14.83
N ARG A 9 3.79 0.43 13.85
CA ARG A 9 4.42 1.70 13.52
C ARG A 9 3.35 2.80 13.53
N ALA A 10 3.74 4.02 13.92
CA ALA A 10 2.83 5.16 14.01
C ALA A 10 3.31 6.37 13.20
N PRO A 11 3.39 6.30 11.85
CA PRO A 11 3.71 7.45 11.01
C PRO A 11 2.76 8.63 11.27
N ASN A 12 3.32 9.84 11.27
CA ASN A 12 2.57 11.07 11.50
C ASN A 12 1.91 11.55 10.21
N VAL A 13 0.64 11.17 10.01
CA VAL A 13 -0.13 11.36 8.78
C VAL A 13 -1.24 12.39 8.98
N GLY A 14 -1.44 13.26 8.00
CA GLY A 14 -2.52 14.24 7.95
C GLY A 14 -3.90 13.60 7.96
N LYS A 15 -4.83 14.19 8.70
CA LYS A 15 -6.19 13.68 8.87
C LYS A 15 -6.90 13.47 7.53
N ALA A 16 -6.87 14.46 6.64
CA ALA A 16 -7.53 14.40 5.34
C ALA A 16 -7.00 13.27 4.45
N VAL A 17 -5.67 13.07 4.42
CA VAL A 17 -5.04 11.98 3.67
C VAL A 17 -5.49 10.62 4.20
N TRP A 18 -5.51 10.45 5.53
CA TRP A 18 -5.95 9.19 6.14
C TRP A 18 -7.43 8.91 5.89
N GLU A 19 -8.28 9.93 6.00
CA GLU A 19 -9.73 9.79 5.79
C GLU A 19 -10.07 9.53 4.32
N GLY A 20 -9.48 10.28 3.37
CA GLY A 20 -9.71 10.04 1.94
C GLY A 20 -9.24 8.66 1.48
N ALA A 21 -8.08 8.20 1.95
CA ALA A 21 -7.64 6.83 1.71
C ALA A 21 -8.57 5.80 2.38
N GLY A 22 -9.09 6.10 3.57
CA GLY A 22 -10.03 5.25 4.30
C GLY A 22 -11.38 5.12 3.61
N GLU A 23 -11.92 6.19 3.05
CA GLU A 23 -13.17 6.18 2.27
C GLU A 23 -13.03 5.30 1.04
N ARG A 24 -11.90 5.42 0.32
CA ARG A 24 -11.62 4.56 -0.82
C ARG A 24 -11.49 3.10 -0.40
N ALA A 25 -10.69 2.80 0.61
CA ALA A 25 -10.53 1.43 1.11
C ALA A 25 -11.87 0.82 1.51
N LYS A 26 -12.74 1.61 2.17
CA LYS A 26 -14.11 1.19 2.50
C LYS A 26 -14.94 0.88 1.25
N SER A 27 -14.87 1.72 0.21
CA SER A 27 -15.58 1.48 -1.06
C SER A 27 -15.11 0.21 -1.77
N GLU A 28 -13.85 -0.17 -1.59
CA GLU A 28 -13.23 -1.38 -2.16
C GLU A 28 -13.39 -2.61 -1.24
N GLY A 29 -13.99 -2.46 -0.05
CA GLY A 29 -14.12 -3.54 0.93
C GLY A 29 -12.79 -3.97 1.57
N LEU A 30 -11.78 -3.10 1.56
CA LEU A 30 -10.44 -3.39 2.05
C LEU A 30 -10.14 -2.69 3.38
N PRO A 31 -9.41 -3.32 4.32
CA PRO A 31 -8.89 -2.65 5.50
C PRO A 31 -7.76 -1.67 5.11
N LEU A 32 -7.87 -0.39 5.46
CA LEU A 32 -6.85 0.62 5.14
C LEU A 32 -5.44 0.26 5.64
N ILE A 33 -5.36 -0.32 6.85
CA ILE A 33 -4.08 -0.76 7.42
C ILE A 33 -3.42 -1.80 6.53
N TRP A 34 -4.20 -2.76 6.01
CA TRP A 34 -3.71 -3.78 5.09
C TRP A 34 -3.24 -3.19 3.75
N VAL A 35 -4.02 -2.24 3.20
CA VAL A 35 -3.64 -1.50 1.98
C VAL A 35 -2.28 -0.83 2.17
N MET A 36 -2.07 -0.19 3.33
CA MET A 36 -0.84 0.51 3.66
C MET A 36 0.35 -0.45 3.82
N SER A 37 0.18 -1.55 4.56
CA SER A 37 1.20 -2.60 4.69
C SER A 37 1.61 -3.17 3.33
N ARG A 38 0.64 -3.38 2.44
CA ARG A 38 0.89 -3.88 1.09
C ARG A 38 1.62 -2.86 0.22
N ALA A 39 1.20 -1.59 0.25
CA ALA A 39 1.87 -0.52 -0.48
C ALA A 39 3.33 -0.35 -0.04
N LEU A 40 3.62 -0.45 1.27
CA LEU A 40 4.99 -0.43 1.79
C LEU A 40 5.81 -1.63 1.31
N THR A 41 5.21 -2.81 1.24
CA THR A 41 5.88 -4.02 0.73
C THR A 41 6.23 -3.88 -0.75
N ASP A 42 5.27 -3.43 -1.57
CA ASP A 42 5.47 -3.25 -3.00
C ASP A 42 6.46 -2.11 -3.28
N TYR A 43 6.45 -1.06 -2.46
CA TYR A 43 7.45 0.00 -2.51
C TYR A 43 8.86 -0.49 -2.07
N ALA A 44 8.98 -1.23 -0.97
CA ALA A 44 10.27 -1.76 -0.54
C ALA A 44 10.89 -2.70 -1.58
N SER A 45 10.05 -3.50 -2.27
CA SER A 45 10.49 -4.47 -3.28
C SER A 45 10.83 -3.89 -4.66
N GLY A 46 10.68 -2.59 -4.88
CA GLY A 46 10.92 -2.01 -6.21
C GLY A 46 9.69 -2.01 -7.12
N THR A 47 8.64 -2.77 -6.78
CA THR A 47 7.52 -3.07 -7.69
C THR A 47 6.49 -1.95 -7.79
N LEU A 48 6.46 -1.04 -6.83
CA LEU A 48 5.68 0.19 -6.86
C LEU A 48 6.62 1.40 -6.98
N PRO A 49 6.58 2.17 -8.08
CA PRO A 49 7.26 3.46 -8.17
C PRO A 49 6.47 4.54 -7.41
N LEU A 50 7.16 5.59 -6.92
CA LEU A 50 6.46 6.74 -6.35
C LEU A 50 5.84 7.59 -7.46
N PRO A 51 4.58 8.01 -7.31
CA PRO A 51 3.97 8.94 -8.24
C PRO A 51 4.64 10.31 -8.14
N HIS A 52 5.06 10.84 -9.30
CA HIS A 52 5.77 12.11 -9.43
C HIS A 52 4.93 13.33 -8.99
N THR A 53 3.62 13.19 -8.90
CA THR A 53 2.63 14.23 -8.63
C THR A 53 2.22 14.28 -7.16
N THR A 54 3.18 14.27 -6.23
CA THR A 54 2.84 14.53 -4.82
C THR A 54 2.93 16.02 -4.55
N THR A 55 1.80 16.72 -4.70
CA THR A 55 1.60 18.04 -4.10
C THR A 55 1.90 17.91 -2.61
N GLY A 56 2.77 18.77 -2.08
CA GLY A 56 3.23 18.70 -0.69
C GLY A 56 2.07 18.60 0.31
N PRO A 57 2.30 18.01 1.49
CA PRO A 57 1.24 17.74 2.45
C PRO A 57 0.52 19.03 2.85
N GLU A 58 -0.81 19.02 2.76
CA GLU A 58 -1.65 20.10 3.29
C GLU A 58 -1.36 20.35 4.77
N ALA A 59 -1.41 21.63 5.19
CA ALA A 59 -1.14 22.09 6.55
C ALA A 59 -2.29 21.77 7.54
N GLY A 60 -2.90 20.59 7.42
CA GLY A 60 -3.97 20.12 8.28
C GLY A 60 -3.50 19.41 9.55
N PRO A 61 -4.42 19.07 10.48
CA PRO A 61 -4.09 18.33 11.69
C PRO A 61 -3.50 16.96 11.38
N ARG A 62 -2.41 16.59 12.06
CA ARG A 62 -1.64 15.35 11.86
C ARG A 62 -1.61 14.54 13.14
N ARG A 63 -1.62 13.20 13.04
CA ARG A 63 -1.43 12.32 14.20
C ARG A 63 -0.75 11.02 13.82
N GLY A 64 -0.17 10.33 14.80
CA GLY A 64 0.32 8.96 14.64
C GLY A 64 -0.81 8.02 14.23
N ARG A 65 -0.62 7.31 13.10
CA ARG A 65 -1.59 6.34 12.58
C ARG A 65 -0.98 4.95 12.58
N THR A 66 -1.66 3.98 13.17
CA THR A 66 -1.20 2.59 13.23
C THR A 66 -1.07 2.00 11.83
N VAL A 67 0.12 1.49 11.55
CA VAL A 67 0.47 0.70 10.37
C VAL A 67 1.29 -0.50 10.84
N PHE A 68 1.11 -1.65 10.21
CA PHE A 68 1.93 -2.85 10.49
C PHE A 68 2.94 -3.06 9.37
N ALA A 69 4.20 -3.26 9.73
CA ALA A 69 5.26 -3.62 8.80
C ALA A 69 6.34 -4.40 9.52
N SER A 70 6.92 -5.40 8.87
CA SER A 70 8.12 -6.04 9.38
C SER A 70 9.29 -5.06 9.38
N ASP A 71 10.25 -5.27 10.28
CA ASP A 71 11.44 -4.41 10.37
C ASP A 71 12.24 -4.41 9.06
N ILE A 72 12.27 -5.55 8.36
CA ILE A 72 12.92 -5.67 7.04
C ILE A 72 12.24 -4.74 6.03
N ILE A 73 10.91 -4.81 5.89
CA ILE A 73 10.16 -3.97 4.94
C ILE A 73 10.31 -2.49 5.31
N TRP A 74 10.22 -2.17 6.60
CA TRP A 74 10.35 -0.80 7.08
C TRP A 74 11.72 -0.21 6.74
N ASN A 75 12.80 -0.98 6.98
CA ASN A 75 14.16 -0.54 6.73
C ASN A 75 14.47 -0.45 5.22
N GLU A 76 13.99 -1.39 4.40
CA GLU A 76 14.18 -1.31 2.95
C GLU A 76 13.39 -0.16 2.33
N ALA A 77 12.17 0.10 2.81
CA ALA A 77 11.41 1.28 2.44
C ALA A 77 12.14 2.58 2.85
N ASP A 78 12.76 2.63 4.04
CA ASP A 78 13.53 3.78 4.52
C ASP A 78 14.80 4.04 3.68
N LYS A 79 15.49 2.99 3.27
CA LYS A 79 16.62 3.09 2.33
C LYS A 79 16.17 3.61 0.97
N ARG A 80 15.08 3.06 0.42
CA ARG A 80 14.57 3.44 -0.90
C ARG A 80 14.05 4.87 -0.90
N ARG A 81 13.28 5.29 0.11
CA ARG A 81 12.76 6.66 0.21
C ARG A 81 13.88 7.68 0.19
N SER A 82 15.02 7.35 0.81
CA SER A 82 16.19 8.23 0.88
C SER A 82 16.80 8.43 -0.51
N ARG A 83 16.83 7.38 -1.34
CA ARG A 83 17.23 7.47 -2.76
C ARG A 83 16.24 8.30 -3.58
N ASP A 84 14.96 8.14 -3.29
CA ASP A 84 13.88 8.90 -3.93
C ASP A 84 13.72 10.32 -3.35
N LYS A 85 14.63 10.75 -2.46
CA LYS A 85 14.67 12.07 -1.81
C LYS A 85 13.41 12.42 -1.01
N VAL A 86 12.73 11.41 -0.47
CA VAL A 86 11.57 11.59 0.42
C VAL A 86 12.04 11.81 1.86
N ARG A 87 11.63 12.94 2.46
CA ARG A 87 12.15 13.45 3.75
C ARG A 87 12.05 12.50 4.95
N SER A 88 11.03 11.65 5.02
CA SER A 88 10.77 10.78 6.17
C SER A 88 9.82 9.64 5.85
N MET A 89 9.78 8.61 6.69
CA MET A 89 8.80 7.53 6.58
C MET A 89 7.36 8.06 6.67
N SER A 90 7.08 9.03 7.54
CA SER A 90 5.76 9.68 7.60
C SER A 90 5.38 10.34 6.28
N ALA A 91 6.33 10.99 5.59
CA ALA A 91 6.09 11.60 4.29
C ALA A 91 5.87 10.55 3.20
N LEU A 92 6.64 9.46 3.21
CA LEU A 92 6.42 8.31 2.33
C LEU A 92 5.00 7.75 2.52
N CYS A 93 4.58 7.55 3.76
CA CYS A 93 3.26 7.04 4.08
C CYS A 93 2.15 7.95 3.54
N GLU A 94 2.33 9.27 3.66
CA GLU A 94 1.39 10.23 3.08
C GLU A 94 1.34 10.19 1.56
N ILE A 95 2.48 10.09 0.90
CA ILE A 95 2.55 9.99 -0.57
C ILE A 95 1.76 8.76 -1.04
N LEU A 96 2.03 7.59 -0.43
CA LEU A 96 1.37 6.33 -0.79
C LEU A 96 -0.14 6.41 -0.54
N LEU A 97 -0.58 6.90 0.62
CA LEU A 97 -2.00 7.02 0.95
C LEU A 97 -2.72 8.03 0.05
N SER A 98 -2.08 9.15 -0.27
CA SER A 98 -2.66 10.17 -1.17
C SER A 98 -2.80 9.63 -2.58
N ALA A 99 -1.78 8.95 -3.08
CA ALA A 99 -1.81 8.29 -4.38
C ALA A 99 -2.90 7.21 -4.45
N TYR A 100 -3.05 6.43 -3.38
CA TYR A 100 -4.09 5.43 -3.27
C TYR A 100 -5.47 6.06 -3.30
N ALA A 101 -5.72 7.11 -2.48
CA ALA A 101 -6.99 7.83 -2.46
C ALA A 101 -7.37 8.35 -3.87
N ARG A 102 -6.39 8.88 -4.62
CA ARG A 102 -6.56 9.34 -6.01
C ARG A 102 -6.71 8.20 -7.04
N GLY A 103 -6.38 6.96 -6.68
CA GLY A 103 -6.42 5.81 -7.59
C GLY A 103 -5.23 5.73 -8.54
N GLU A 104 -4.13 6.37 -8.20
CA GLU A 104 -2.89 6.29 -8.98
C GLU A 104 -2.13 5.00 -8.68
N ILE A 105 -2.30 4.44 -7.48
CA ILE A 105 -1.72 3.16 -7.08
C ILE A 105 -2.80 2.17 -6.67
N HIS A 106 -2.59 0.91 -7.04
CA HIS A 106 -3.48 -0.21 -6.74
C HIS A 106 -2.64 -1.35 -6.15
N PRO A 107 -2.35 -1.33 -4.84
CA PRO A 107 -1.43 -2.29 -4.19
C PRO A 107 -1.94 -3.74 -4.20
N TYR A 108 -3.19 -3.96 -4.60
CA TYR A 108 -3.81 -5.27 -4.77
C TYR A 108 -3.94 -5.71 -6.25
N ALA A 109 -3.53 -4.90 -7.23
CA ALA A 109 -3.74 -5.23 -8.65
C ALA A 109 -3.06 -6.53 -9.11
N ARG A 110 -2.03 -6.99 -8.37
CA ARG A 110 -1.34 -8.26 -8.63
C ARG A 110 -1.95 -9.45 -7.88
N MET A 111 -2.96 -9.23 -7.04
CA MET A 111 -3.68 -10.33 -6.40
C MET A 111 -4.71 -10.87 -7.37
N VAL A 112 -4.49 -12.12 -7.80
CA VAL A 112 -5.53 -12.86 -8.50
C VAL A 112 -6.65 -13.11 -7.50
N THR A 113 -7.80 -12.48 -7.72
CA THR A 113 -9.00 -12.73 -6.92
C THR A 113 -9.40 -14.21 -7.06
N THR A 114 -10.10 -14.76 -6.06
CA THR A 114 -10.62 -16.14 -6.14
C THR A 114 -11.46 -16.34 -7.41
N ALA A 115 -12.25 -15.34 -7.81
CA ALA A 115 -13.01 -15.34 -9.05
C ALA A 115 -12.13 -15.42 -10.31
N GLN A 116 -11.03 -14.67 -10.36
CA GLN A 116 -10.08 -14.77 -11.48
C GLN A 116 -9.32 -16.11 -11.47
N ARG A 117 -9.01 -16.66 -10.30
CA ARG A 117 -8.41 -18.00 -10.15
C ARG A 117 -9.35 -19.10 -10.63
N ASP A 118 -10.63 -19.02 -10.29
CA ASP A 118 -11.62 -20.00 -10.71
C ASP A 118 -11.94 -19.91 -12.21
N GLY A 119 -11.96 -18.70 -12.78
CA GLY A 119 -12.05 -18.51 -14.24
C GLY A 119 -10.88 -19.12 -15.02
N LEU A 120 -9.66 -19.03 -14.48
CA LEU A 120 -8.46 -19.66 -15.06
C LEU A 120 -8.50 -21.21 -15.01
N LYS A 121 -9.13 -21.79 -13.98
CA LYS A 121 -9.31 -23.25 -13.87
C LYS A 121 -10.30 -23.78 -14.90
N GLN A 122 -11.32 -23.00 -15.28
CA GLN A 122 -12.31 -23.40 -16.27
C GLN A 122 -11.79 -23.41 -17.71
N THR A 123 -10.71 -22.68 -18.00
CA THR A 123 -10.14 -22.57 -19.35
C THR A 123 -9.04 -23.58 -19.68
N THR A 124 -8.75 -24.55 -18.81
CA THR A 124 -7.78 -25.61 -19.14
C THR A 124 -8.48 -26.67 -20.00
N PRO A 125 -8.21 -26.76 -21.32
CA PRO A 125 -8.79 -27.83 -22.11
C PRO A 125 -8.10 -29.13 -21.70
N THR A 126 -8.90 -30.15 -21.37
CA THR A 126 -8.45 -31.53 -21.26
C THR A 126 -7.65 -31.90 -22.52
N PRO A 127 -6.39 -32.37 -22.41
CA PRO A 127 -5.70 -32.85 -23.60
C PRO A 127 -6.48 -34.05 -24.13
N ALA A 128 -7.00 -33.93 -25.35
CA ALA A 128 -7.63 -35.02 -26.06
C ALA A 128 -6.60 -36.15 -26.20
N ALA A 129 -6.91 -37.29 -25.59
CA ALA A 129 -6.14 -38.51 -25.75
C ALA A 129 -6.22 -38.95 -27.22
N ALA A 130 -5.04 -39.17 -27.82
CA ALA A 130 -4.88 -39.83 -29.12
C ALA A 130 -4.45 -41.28 -28.89
#